data_AF-A0A1L8E2H3-F1
#
_entry.id   AF-A0A1L8E2H3-F1
#
_cell.length_a   1.000
_cell.length_b   1.000
_cell.length_c   1.000
_cell.angle_alpha   90.00
_cell.angle_beta   90.00
_cell.angle_gamma   90.00
#
_symmetry.space_group_name_H-M   'P 1'
#
loop_
_entity.id
_entity.type
_entity.pdbx_description
1 polymer ?
#
loop_
_entity_poly.entity_id
_entity_poly.type
_entity_poly.pdbx_seq_one_letter_code
_entity_poly.pdbx_strand_id
1 'polypeptide(L)'
;MSVQTILLDFSIDPQRLGDDASRKEIRKGIEEALECYIPNLRFMHDLLPEDGYFCTYVDKVGTVVTVRFFQEQGLITVNVEYFKENSEQPRVSLDSTRGFENTLIKTLNLNHGHSLLPIKRSPLSKYFPTSDERLIEYDIDKMVFDKRSPFQKVQIVHSKVLGNMLVLDELQNLAEADLIYTETLMMRGVEQYEGKEIVILGGGDGALLYELLKEKPKFVTMLEIDDVVMQACNEHMKSICGNVLERRNGSNYEIIVGDCM
;
A
#
# COMPACT_ATOMS: atom_id res chain seq x y z
N MET A 1 -13.83 4.92 4.74
CA MET A 1 -13.26 5.52 5.95
C MET A 1 -11.84 5.02 6.13
N SER A 2 -10.99 5.78 6.82
CA SER A 2 -9.61 5.36 7.13
C SER A 2 -9.05 6.20 8.27
N VAL A 3 -8.18 5.61 9.09
CA VAL A 3 -7.33 6.40 9.98
C VAL A 3 -6.26 7.07 9.12
N GLN A 4 -6.17 8.40 9.22
CA GLN A 4 -5.09 9.16 8.61
C GLN A 4 -3.94 9.23 9.61
N THR A 5 -2.76 8.78 9.21
CA THR A 5 -1.52 8.93 9.99
C THR A 5 -0.60 9.87 9.23
N ILE A 6 -0.35 11.05 9.80
CA ILE A 6 0.59 12.05 9.26
C ILE A 6 1.87 11.97 10.08
N LEU A 7 3.01 11.88 9.38
CA LEU A 7 4.32 11.73 9.98
C LEU A 7 5.16 12.93 9.59
N LEU A 8 5.71 13.63 10.58
CA LEU A 8 6.64 14.72 10.38
C LEU A 8 7.90 14.51 11.22
N ASP A 9 9.05 14.72 10.58
CA ASP A 9 10.36 14.56 11.20
C ASP A 9 11.15 15.85 11.08
N PHE A 10 11.82 16.24 12.17
CA PHE A 10 12.61 17.45 12.24
C PHE A 10 13.97 17.20 12.86
N SER A 11 15.01 17.83 12.30
CA SER A 11 16.36 17.77 12.83
C SER A 11 16.71 19.04 13.60
N ILE A 12 17.33 18.88 14.77
CA ILE A 12 17.73 19.96 15.67
C ILE A 12 19.10 19.62 16.29
N ASP A 13 19.84 20.63 16.75
CA ASP A 13 21.05 20.40 17.54
C ASP A 13 20.73 19.56 18.80
N PRO A 14 21.34 18.38 18.98
CA PRO A 14 21.17 17.52 20.17
C PRO A 14 21.32 18.27 21.51
N GLN A 15 22.20 19.27 21.58
CA GLN A 15 22.43 20.02 22.82
C GLN A 15 21.19 20.78 23.30
N ARG A 16 20.31 21.19 22.37
CA ARG A 16 19.06 21.89 22.67
C ARG A 16 17.98 20.97 23.25
N LEU A 17 18.08 19.65 23.02
CA LEU A 17 17.12 18.68 23.56
C LEU A 17 17.48 18.23 24.99
N GLY A 18 18.75 18.32 25.38
CA GLY A 18 19.23 17.92 26.70
C GLY A 18 18.94 18.92 27.83
N ASP A 19 18.81 20.20 27.50
CA ASP A 19 18.46 21.23 28.47
C ASP A 19 16.94 21.27 28.74
N ASP A 20 16.52 21.23 30.02
CA ASP A 20 15.10 21.20 30.40
C ASP A 20 14.35 22.48 30.00
N ALA A 21 15.00 23.64 30.10
CA ALA A 21 14.37 24.91 29.73
C ALA A 21 14.18 25.00 28.20
N SER A 22 15.22 24.67 27.43
CA SER A 22 15.16 24.64 25.96
C SER A 22 14.15 23.61 25.46
N ARG A 23 14.11 22.42 26.06
CA ARG A 23 13.10 21.40 25.75
C ARG A 23 11.68 21.90 25.96
N LYS A 24 11.40 22.59 27.09
CA LYS A 24 10.07 23.16 27.38
C LYS A 24 9.69 24.25 26.39
N GLU A 25 10.65 25.08 25.97
CA GLU A 25 10.47 26.10 24.94
C GLU A 25 10.11 25.46 23.59
N ILE A 26 10.88 24.46 23.15
CA ILE A 26 10.63 23.72 21.92
C ILE A 26 9.25 23.07 21.94
N ARG A 27 8.89 22.40 23.04
CA ARG A 27 7.57 21.78 23.21
C ARG A 27 6.45 22.81 23.08
N LYS A 28 6.58 23.96 23.75
CA LYS A 28 5.58 25.04 23.69
C LYS A 28 5.44 25.60 22.27
N GLY A 29 6.54 25.78 21.54
CA GLY A 29 6.49 26.22 20.15
C GLY A 29 5.84 25.19 19.22
N ILE A 30 6.04 23.89 19.48
CA ILE A 30 5.32 22.81 18.77
C ILE A 30 3.82 22.87 19.08
N GLU A 31 3.44 23.01 20.35
CA GLU A 31 2.05 23.13 20.80
C GLU A 31 1.34 24.33 20.13
N GLU A 32 1.94 25.51 20.16
CA GLU A 32 1.40 26.72 19.53
C GLU A 32 1.24 26.56 18.01
N ALA A 33 2.24 25.96 17.34
CA ALA A 33 2.16 25.68 15.92
C ALA A 33 1.05 24.66 15.60
N LEU A 34 0.91 23.60 16.40
CA LEU A 34 -0.15 22.61 16.23
C LEU A 34 -1.54 23.23 16.42
N GLU A 35 -1.74 24.11 17.40
CA GLU A 35 -3.03 24.78 17.65
C GLU A 35 -3.51 25.63 16.46
N CYS A 36 -2.61 26.16 15.65
CA CYS A 36 -2.96 26.90 14.43
C CYS A 36 -3.65 26.04 13.37
N TYR A 37 -3.37 24.72 13.35
CA TYR A 37 -3.86 23.79 12.33
C TYR A 37 -4.84 22.75 12.88
N ILE A 38 -4.75 22.44 14.18
CA ILE A 38 -5.61 21.49 14.90
C ILE A 38 -6.21 22.23 16.11
N PRO A 39 -7.39 22.86 15.95
CA PRO A 39 -7.94 23.72 16.99
C PRO A 39 -8.43 22.91 18.20
N ASN A 40 -8.30 23.48 19.39
CA ASN A 40 -8.68 22.87 20.68
C ASN A 40 -7.87 21.62 21.06
N LEU A 41 -6.63 21.53 20.59
CA LEU A 41 -5.69 20.51 21.02
C LEU A 41 -5.39 20.71 22.52
N ARG A 42 -5.37 19.63 23.30
CA ARG A 42 -5.11 19.66 24.75
C ARG A 42 -3.94 18.76 25.09
N PHE A 43 -2.99 19.28 25.85
CA PHE A 43 -1.95 18.48 26.46
C PHE A 43 -2.55 17.40 27.38
N MET A 44 -2.10 16.16 27.23
CA MET A 44 -2.57 15.02 28.01
C MET A 44 -1.54 14.58 29.04
N HIS A 45 -0.38 14.16 28.58
CA HIS A 45 0.69 13.63 29.42
C HIS A 45 2.04 13.71 28.72
N ASP A 46 3.10 13.77 29.52
CA ASP A 46 4.48 13.65 29.08
C ASP A 46 5.30 12.67 29.91
N LEU A 47 6.35 12.15 29.28
CA LEU A 47 7.30 11.21 29.84
C LEU A 47 8.71 11.65 29.45
N LEU A 48 9.67 11.35 30.31
CA LEU A 48 11.09 11.55 30.04
C LEU A 48 11.84 10.21 30.10
N PRO A 49 11.79 9.39 29.03
CA PRO A 49 12.63 8.20 28.88
C PRO A 49 14.13 8.51 28.86
N GLU A 50 14.98 7.49 28.98
CA GLU A 50 16.45 7.66 28.96
C GLU A 50 16.97 8.29 27.68
N ASP A 51 16.36 7.99 26.53
CA ASP A 51 16.74 8.44 25.18
C ASP A 51 16.06 9.76 24.75
N GLY A 52 15.29 10.41 25.64
CA GLY A 52 14.78 11.77 25.40
C GLY A 52 13.41 12.05 26.00
N TYR A 53 12.52 12.71 25.26
CA TYR A 53 11.24 13.20 25.77
C TYR A 53 10.05 12.78 24.90
N PHE A 54 8.90 12.55 25.50
CA PHE A 54 7.68 12.14 24.80
C PHE A 54 6.49 12.89 25.37
N CYS A 55 5.63 13.45 24.53
CA CYS A 55 4.36 14.00 24.98
C CYS A 55 3.21 13.71 24.02
N THR A 56 2.00 13.80 24.56
CA THR A 56 0.77 13.51 23.85
C THR A 56 -0.23 14.64 23.99
N TYR A 57 -0.95 14.89 22.91
CA TYR A 57 -2.05 15.84 22.85
C TYR A 57 -3.27 15.20 22.20
N VAL A 58 -4.45 15.63 22.64
CA VAL A 58 -5.73 15.11 22.12
C VAL A 58 -6.70 16.26 21.92
N ASP A 59 -7.44 16.25 20.82
CA ASP A 59 -8.54 17.18 20.61
C ASP A 59 -9.89 16.57 21.05
N LYS A 60 -10.96 17.39 21.06
CA LYS A 60 -12.30 16.91 21.47
C LYS A 60 -12.94 15.93 20.48
N VAL A 61 -12.43 15.82 19.26
CA VAL A 61 -13.03 15.07 18.15
C VAL A 61 -12.21 13.83 17.76
N GLY A 62 -11.28 13.42 18.63
CA GLY A 62 -10.54 12.17 18.54
C GLY A 62 -9.23 12.22 17.75
N THR A 63 -8.72 13.42 17.42
CA THR A 63 -7.36 13.56 16.88
C THR A 63 -6.35 13.38 18.01
N VAL A 64 -5.35 12.53 17.78
CA VAL A 64 -4.24 12.28 18.71
C VAL A 64 -2.96 12.79 18.06
N VAL A 65 -2.20 13.58 18.79
CA VAL A 65 -0.86 14.02 18.37
C VAL A 65 0.16 13.47 19.36
N THR A 66 1.17 12.77 18.87
CA THR A 66 2.31 12.32 19.67
C THR A 66 3.57 13.02 19.20
N VAL A 67 4.33 13.57 20.13
CA VAL A 67 5.59 14.24 19.86
C VAL A 67 6.70 13.53 20.61
N ARG A 68 7.77 13.15 19.91
CA ARG A 68 8.91 12.43 20.47
C ARG A 68 10.20 13.16 20.16
N PHE A 69 11.02 13.40 21.18
CA PHE A 69 12.36 13.96 21.05
C PHE A 69 13.35 12.83 21.33
N PHE A 70 14.22 12.55 20.37
CA PHE A 70 15.37 11.65 20.48
C PHE A 70 16.61 12.51 20.71
N GLN A 71 17.05 12.58 21.96
CA GLN A 71 18.01 13.60 22.41
C GLN A 71 19.37 13.45 21.74
N GLU A 72 19.94 12.25 21.73
CA GLU A 72 21.29 12.00 21.19
C GLU A 72 21.37 12.21 19.68
N GLN A 73 20.29 11.86 18.97
CA GLN A 73 20.21 11.94 17.51
C GLN A 73 19.83 13.35 17.03
N GLY A 74 19.33 14.22 17.91
CA GLY A 74 18.83 15.53 17.51
C GLY A 74 17.60 15.44 16.60
N LEU A 75 16.70 14.49 16.88
CA LEU A 75 15.51 14.21 16.07
C LEU A 75 14.24 14.47 16.87
N ILE A 76 13.30 15.19 16.26
CA ILE A 76 11.94 15.38 16.76
C ILE A 76 10.97 14.74 15.76
N THR A 77 10.13 13.83 16.22
CA THR A 77 9.04 13.27 15.39
C THR A 77 7.68 13.72 15.92
N VAL A 78 6.78 14.05 15.00
CA VAL A 78 5.40 14.46 15.29
C VAL A 78 4.48 13.57 14.47
N ASN A 79 3.67 12.77 15.15
CA ASN A 79 2.67 11.93 14.52
C ASN A 79 1.29 12.49 14.82
N VAL A 80 0.48 12.72 13.79
CA VAL A 80 -0.92 13.12 13.92
C VAL A 80 -1.80 11.99 13.41
N GLU A 81 -2.67 11.48 14.27
CA GLU A 81 -3.61 10.42 13.93
C GLU A 81 -5.05 10.88 14.13
N TYR A 82 -5.89 10.69 13.12
CA TYR A 82 -7.32 10.94 13.24
C TYR A 82 -8.13 10.04 12.32
N PHE A 83 -9.35 9.73 12.72
CA PHE A 83 -10.30 9.02 11.87
C PHE A 83 -10.94 9.98 10.87
N LYS A 84 -11.06 9.54 9.62
CA LYS A 84 -11.65 10.30 8.52
C LYS A 84 -12.66 9.44 7.74
N GLU A 85 -13.88 9.95 7.60
CA GLU A 85 -14.87 9.35 6.72
C GLU A 85 -14.57 9.62 5.24
N ASN A 86 -15.08 8.77 4.34
CA ASN A 86 -14.80 8.90 2.90
C ASN A 86 -15.37 10.20 2.30
N SER A 87 -16.50 10.68 2.82
CA SER A 87 -17.19 11.90 2.37
C SER A 87 -16.61 13.18 2.96
N GLU A 88 -15.77 13.08 3.99
CA GLU A 88 -15.21 14.23 4.69
C GLU A 88 -13.97 14.78 3.98
N GLN A 89 -13.73 16.07 4.16
CA GLN A 89 -12.44 16.69 3.83
C GLN A 89 -11.40 16.31 4.89
N PRO A 90 -10.10 16.22 4.53
CA PRO A 90 -9.06 15.96 5.51
C PRO A 90 -9.02 17.10 6.53
N ARG A 91 -8.99 16.75 7.83
CA ARG A 91 -8.87 17.74 8.91
C ARG A 91 -7.54 18.48 8.86
N VAL A 92 -6.48 17.74 8.53
CA VAL A 92 -5.15 18.27 8.26
C VAL A 92 -4.82 17.97 6.80
N SER A 93 -4.85 19.01 5.98
CA SER A 93 -4.55 18.92 4.54
C SER A 93 -3.04 18.88 4.29
N LEU A 94 -2.62 18.50 3.08
CA LEU A 94 -1.20 18.54 2.69
C LEU A 94 -0.61 19.96 2.80
N ASP A 95 -1.39 20.98 2.43
CA ASP A 95 -0.96 22.38 2.54
C ASP A 95 -0.86 22.81 4.00
N SER A 96 -1.76 22.34 4.86
CA SER A 96 -1.69 22.55 6.31
C SER A 96 -0.44 21.89 6.90
N THR A 97 -0.12 20.64 6.50
CA THR A 97 1.09 19.93 6.92
C THR A 97 2.35 20.69 6.52
N ARG A 98 2.43 21.17 5.27
CA ARG A 98 3.56 21.98 4.78
C ARG A 98 3.66 23.33 5.48
N GLY A 99 2.53 23.98 5.74
CA GLY A 99 2.48 25.23 6.48
C GLY A 99 3.03 25.04 7.90
N PHE A 100 2.57 24.00 8.59
CA PHE A 100 3.03 23.62 9.91
C PHE A 100 4.53 23.32 9.95
N GLU A 101 5.03 22.50 9.02
CA GLU A 101 6.46 22.17 8.87
C GLU A 101 7.31 23.45 8.72
N ASN A 102 6.92 24.35 7.81
CA ASN A 102 7.62 25.61 7.58
C ASN A 102 7.59 26.55 8.79
N THR A 103 6.46 26.61 9.50
CA THR A 103 6.34 27.40 10.72
C THR A 103 7.28 26.88 11.80
N LEU A 104 7.34 25.56 12.02
CA LEU A 104 8.23 24.97 13.02
C LEU A 104 9.70 25.21 12.70
N ILE A 105 10.11 24.99 11.44
CA ILE A 105 11.50 25.21 11.01
C ILE A 105 11.94 26.64 11.33
N LYS A 106 11.08 27.63 11.04
CA LYS A 106 11.38 29.05 11.27
C LYS A 106 11.35 29.43 12.74
N THR A 107 10.28 29.08 13.45
CA THR A 107 10.08 29.52 14.84
C THR A 107 11.07 28.86 15.79
N LEU A 108 11.43 27.60 15.54
CA LEU A 108 12.31 26.83 16.42
C LEU A 108 13.76 26.76 15.94
N ASN A 109 14.10 27.43 14.81
CA ASN A 109 15.41 27.34 14.16
C ASN A 109 15.86 25.87 13.99
N LEU A 110 15.06 25.07 13.28
CA LEU A 110 15.35 23.66 13.01
C LEU A 110 16.23 23.55 11.75
N ASN A 111 17.09 22.54 11.70
CA ASN A 111 18.04 22.34 10.60
C ASN A 111 17.34 21.82 9.34
N HIS A 112 16.37 20.92 9.52
CA HIS A 112 15.63 20.27 8.44
C HIS A 112 14.25 19.85 8.96
N GLY A 113 13.26 19.82 8.06
CA GLY A 113 11.95 19.22 8.31
C GLY A 113 11.54 18.38 7.11
N HIS A 114 10.81 17.30 7.36
CA HIS A 114 10.28 16.41 6.34
C HIS A 114 8.90 15.93 6.75
N SER A 115 7.92 16.08 5.87
CA SER A 115 6.61 15.48 6.02
C SER A 115 6.35 14.43 4.95
N LEU A 116 5.90 13.25 5.39
CA LEU A 116 5.43 12.20 4.49
C LEU A 116 3.99 12.47 4.07
N LEU A 117 3.59 11.90 2.93
CA LEU A 117 2.18 11.85 2.57
C LEU A 117 1.41 11.06 3.65
N PRO A 118 0.18 11.47 4.01
CA PRO A 118 -0.60 10.77 5.01
C PRO A 118 -0.84 9.30 4.64
N ILE A 119 -0.50 8.38 5.55
CA ILE A 119 -0.77 6.96 5.40
C ILE A 119 -2.22 6.68 5.80
N LYS A 120 -2.97 6.04 4.91
CA LYS A 120 -4.41 5.75 5.06
C LYS A 120 -4.61 4.33 5.57
N ARG A 121 -4.73 4.16 6.88
CA ARG A 121 -4.90 2.84 7.50
C ARG A 121 -6.39 2.44 7.48
N SER A 122 -6.74 1.45 6.68
CA SER A 122 -8.11 0.93 6.53
C SER A 122 -8.13 -0.57 6.20
N PRO A 123 -9.26 -1.26 6.38
CA PRO A 123 -9.41 -2.66 5.98
C PRO A 123 -9.14 -2.93 4.50
N LEU A 124 -9.47 -1.98 3.61
CA LEU A 124 -9.00 -2.01 2.23
C LEU A 124 -7.58 -1.43 2.20
N SER A 125 -6.58 -2.31 2.08
CA SER A 125 -5.19 -1.88 1.91
C SER A 125 -5.01 -1.22 0.54
N LYS A 126 -4.28 -0.12 0.54
CA LYS A 126 -3.74 0.53 -0.67
C LYS A 126 -2.24 0.35 -0.77
N TYR A 127 -1.64 -0.28 0.23
CA TYR A 127 -0.20 -0.36 0.41
C TYR A 127 0.22 -1.80 0.22
N PHE A 128 1.02 -2.03 -0.81
CA PHE A 128 1.61 -3.33 -1.08
C PHE A 128 3.10 -3.14 -1.30
N PRO A 129 3.96 -3.92 -0.61
CA PRO A 129 5.39 -3.80 -0.78
C PRO A 129 5.81 -4.30 -2.16
N THR A 130 6.95 -3.83 -2.64
CA THR A 130 7.65 -4.48 -3.75
C THR A 130 8.38 -5.73 -3.27
N SER A 131 8.87 -6.54 -4.21
CA SER A 131 9.71 -7.72 -3.88
C SER A 131 11.01 -7.38 -3.15
N ASP A 132 11.48 -6.13 -3.24
CA ASP A 132 12.62 -5.58 -2.49
C ASP A 132 12.17 -4.73 -1.27
N GLU A 133 10.97 -4.99 -0.74
CA GLU A 133 10.43 -4.45 0.51
C GLU A 133 10.21 -2.92 0.53
N ARG A 134 10.09 -2.27 -0.63
CA ARG A 134 9.75 -0.84 -0.70
C ARG A 134 8.24 -0.65 -0.61
N LEU A 135 7.81 0.36 0.15
CA LEU A 135 6.41 0.73 0.29
C LEU A 135 5.90 1.43 -0.99
N ILE A 136 4.84 0.89 -1.61
CA ILE A 136 4.12 1.54 -2.71
C ILE A 136 2.65 1.72 -2.34
N GLU A 137 2.11 2.92 -2.58
CA GLU A 137 0.66 3.18 -2.54
C GLU A 137 0.08 3.04 -3.94
N TYR A 138 -0.89 2.16 -4.10
CA TYR A 138 -1.70 2.02 -5.31
C TYR A 138 -2.97 2.87 -5.21
N ASP A 139 -3.53 3.24 -6.36
CA ASP A 139 -4.78 3.98 -6.51
C ASP A 139 -6.03 3.10 -6.36
N ILE A 140 -5.97 2.13 -5.45
CA ILE A 140 -7.04 1.16 -5.21
C ILE A 140 -8.27 1.83 -4.59
N ASP A 141 -9.44 1.57 -5.16
CA ASP A 141 -10.71 2.12 -4.70
C ASP A 141 -11.74 1.08 -4.25
N LYS A 142 -11.54 -0.20 -4.58
CA LYS A 142 -12.51 -1.25 -4.27
C LYS A 142 -11.85 -2.61 -4.00
N MET A 143 -12.34 -3.32 -2.99
CA MET A 143 -12.17 -4.76 -2.85
C MET A 143 -13.20 -5.46 -3.74
N VAL A 144 -12.76 -6.24 -4.72
CA VAL A 144 -13.63 -6.94 -5.68
C VAL A 144 -13.90 -8.36 -5.21
N PHE A 145 -12.86 -9.06 -4.73
CA PHE A 145 -12.92 -10.42 -4.22
C PHE A 145 -11.96 -10.59 -3.05
N ASP A 146 -12.33 -11.34 -2.02
CA ASP A 146 -11.46 -11.68 -0.88
C ASP A 146 -11.89 -13.03 -0.28
N LYS A 147 -11.03 -14.04 -0.40
CA LYS A 147 -11.28 -15.39 0.13
C LYS A 147 -9.97 -16.09 0.48
N ARG A 148 -9.96 -16.87 1.56
CA ARG A 148 -8.90 -17.85 1.80
C ARG A 148 -9.27 -19.19 1.14
N SER A 149 -8.39 -19.69 0.26
CA SER A 149 -8.44 -21.07 -0.24
C SER A 149 -7.69 -22.00 0.73
N PRO A 150 -7.66 -23.32 0.49
CA PRO A 150 -6.79 -24.24 1.23
C PRO A 150 -5.28 -23.94 1.06
N PHE A 151 -4.90 -23.17 0.03
CA PHE A 151 -3.51 -22.92 -0.34
C PHE A 151 -3.04 -21.52 0.06
N GLN A 152 -3.86 -20.51 -0.22
CA GLN A 152 -3.44 -19.11 -0.09
C GLN A 152 -4.64 -18.16 0.11
N LYS A 153 -4.36 -16.90 0.44
CA LYS A 153 -5.34 -15.83 0.43
C LYS A 153 -5.43 -15.31 -1.00
N VAL A 154 -6.64 -15.28 -1.55
CA VAL A 154 -6.92 -14.84 -2.92
C VAL A 154 -7.74 -13.55 -2.84
N GLN A 155 -7.18 -12.49 -3.39
CA GLN A 155 -7.84 -11.19 -3.45
C GLN A 155 -7.82 -10.64 -4.87
N ILE A 156 -8.88 -9.92 -5.22
CA ILE A 156 -8.89 -9.05 -6.39
C ILE A 156 -9.27 -7.65 -5.91
N VAL A 157 -8.41 -6.69 -6.19
CA VAL A 157 -8.61 -5.27 -5.89
C VAL A 157 -8.73 -4.48 -7.19
N HIS A 158 -9.54 -3.42 -7.21
CA HIS A 158 -9.64 -2.54 -8.36
C HIS A 158 -8.71 -1.33 -8.20
N SER A 159 -7.79 -1.16 -9.15
CA SER A 159 -6.99 0.04 -9.37
C SER A 159 -7.57 0.82 -10.54
N LYS A 160 -7.59 2.16 -10.44
CA LYS A 160 -8.17 3.00 -11.50
C LYS A 160 -7.31 3.01 -12.76
N VAL A 161 -5.98 2.89 -12.62
CA VAL A 161 -5.05 2.87 -13.75
C VAL A 161 -4.70 1.46 -14.23
N LEU A 162 -4.69 0.46 -13.35
CA LEU A 162 -4.31 -0.92 -13.71
C LEU A 162 -5.51 -1.84 -13.98
N GLY A 163 -6.73 -1.41 -13.66
CA GLY A 163 -7.91 -2.27 -13.67
C GLY A 163 -7.96 -3.20 -12.46
N ASN A 164 -8.58 -4.36 -12.60
CA ASN A 164 -8.56 -5.37 -11.56
C ASN A 164 -7.15 -5.98 -11.43
N MET A 165 -6.71 -6.20 -10.21
CA MET A 165 -5.39 -6.75 -9.87
C MET A 165 -5.56 -7.94 -8.94
N LEU A 166 -5.01 -9.09 -9.35
CA LEU A 166 -4.90 -10.31 -8.57
C LEU A 166 -3.78 -10.16 -7.53
N VAL A 167 -4.12 -10.43 -6.27
CA VAL A 167 -3.21 -10.41 -5.14
C VAL A 167 -3.32 -11.73 -4.39
N LEU A 168 -2.20 -12.44 -4.22
CA LEU A 168 -2.11 -13.73 -3.56
C LEU A 168 -1.22 -13.64 -2.32
N ASP A 169 -1.74 -13.99 -1.15
CA ASP A 169 -1.06 -13.82 0.15
C ASP A 169 -0.41 -12.43 0.33
N GLU A 170 -1.15 -11.38 -0.05
CA GLU A 170 -0.72 -9.96 -0.02
C GLU A 170 0.40 -9.61 -1.02
N LEU A 171 0.71 -10.48 -1.96
CA LEU A 171 1.66 -10.24 -3.06
C LEU A 171 0.91 -10.01 -4.37
N GLN A 172 1.30 -8.98 -5.11
CA GLN A 172 0.71 -8.64 -6.40
C GLN A 172 1.20 -9.64 -7.45
N ASN A 173 0.27 -10.25 -8.19
CA ASN A 173 0.61 -11.22 -9.24
C ASN A 173 0.45 -10.62 -10.64
N LEU A 174 -0.75 -10.12 -10.96
CA LEU A 174 -1.09 -9.62 -12.29
C LEU A 174 -2.27 -8.66 -12.23
N ALA A 175 -2.23 -7.57 -13.00
CA ALA A 175 -3.37 -6.71 -13.26
C ALA A 175 -3.87 -6.81 -14.72
N GLU A 176 -5.08 -6.32 -14.98
CA GLU A 176 -5.64 -6.30 -16.34
C GLU A 176 -4.80 -5.46 -17.33
N ALA A 177 -4.03 -4.50 -16.83
CA ALA A 177 -3.09 -3.70 -17.62
C ALA A 177 -1.76 -4.43 -17.95
N ASP A 178 -1.48 -5.57 -17.33
CA ASP A 178 -0.16 -6.22 -17.38
C ASP A 178 0.00 -7.21 -18.54
N LEU A 179 -0.57 -6.90 -19.72
CA LEU A 179 -0.38 -7.72 -20.92
C LEU A 179 1.12 -7.90 -21.23
N ILE A 180 1.94 -6.88 -20.99
CA ILE A 180 3.39 -6.93 -21.21
C ILE A 180 4.08 -8.03 -20.40
N TYR A 181 3.61 -8.35 -19.19
CA TYR A 181 4.13 -9.47 -18.40
C TYR A 181 3.89 -10.79 -19.15
N THR A 182 2.66 -10.99 -19.62
CA THR A 182 2.25 -12.19 -20.35
C THR A 182 3.01 -12.33 -21.67
N GLU A 183 3.12 -11.24 -22.45
CA GLU A 183 3.84 -11.24 -23.72
C GLU A 183 5.34 -11.49 -23.55
N THR A 184 5.94 -10.99 -22.47
CA THR A 184 7.34 -11.22 -22.14
C THR A 184 7.57 -12.67 -21.73
N LEU A 185 6.70 -13.23 -20.88
CA LEU A 185 6.79 -14.63 -20.42
C LEU A 185 6.69 -15.62 -21.59
N MET A 186 5.82 -15.34 -22.56
CA MET A 186 5.72 -16.15 -23.78
C MET A 186 6.76 -15.79 -24.85
N MET A 187 7.69 -14.87 -24.60
CA MET A 187 8.67 -14.41 -25.60
C MET A 187 8.01 -14.05 -26.95
N ARG A 188 6.92 -13.28 -26.91
CA ARG A 188 6.11 -12.95 -28.10
C ARG A 188 6.99 -12.39 -29.21
N GLY A 189 6.81 -12.92 -30.42
CA GLY A 189 7.56 -12.51 -31.61
C GLY A 189 8.96 -13.11 -31.74
N VAL A 190 9.47 -13.80 -30.71
CA VAL A 190 10.71 -14.57 -30.76
C VAL A 190 10.40 -16.06 -30.92
N GLU A 191 9.51 -16.59 -30.08
CA GLU A 191 9.09 -17.98 -30.16
C GLU A 191 7.90 -18.17 -31.11
N GLN A 192 7.97 -19.20 -31.96
CA GLN A 192 6.84 -19.65 -32.77
C GLN A 192 6.12 -20.79 -32.05
N TYR A 193 4.86 -20.57 -31.65
CA TYR A 193 4.08 -21.59 -30.92
C TYR A 193 3.19 -22.46 -31.81
N GLU A 194 3.05 -22.13 -33.10
CA GLU A 194 2.21 -22.88 -34.02
C GLU A 194 2.59 -24.36 -34.04
N GLY A 195 1.62 -25.23 -33.77
CA GLY A 195 1.82 -26.69 -33.74
C GLY A 195 2.65 -27.23 -32.56
N LYS A 196 3.05 -26.40 -31.58
CA LYS A 196 3.78 -26.87 -30.38
C LYS A 196 2.84 -27.45 -29.32
N GLU A 197 3.39 -28.36 -28.53
CA GLU A 197 2.79 -28.84 -27.27
C GLU A 197 3.45 -28.09 -26.12
N ILE A 198 2.64 -27.53 -25.23
CA ILE A 198 3.08 -26.57 -24.20
C ILE A 198 2.53 -27.01 -22.85
N VAL A 199 3.34 -26.87 -21.81
CA VAL A 199 2.91 -27.05 -20.42
C VAL A 199 3.08 -25.72 -19.68
N ILE A 200 2.02 -25.31 -18.98
CA ILE A 200 2.01 -24.16 -18.06
C ILE A 200 1.92 -24.73 -16.64
N LEU A 201 2.84 -24.30 -15.76
CA LEU A 201 2.82 -24.62 -14.34
C LEU A 201 2.30 -23.39 -13.58
N GLY A 202 1.19 -23.53 -12.87
CA GLY A 202 0.42 -22.42 -12.32
C GLY A 202 -0.39 -21.70 -13.40
N GLY A 203 -0.40 -20.37 -13.35
CA GLY A 203 -1.11 -19.53 -14.32
C GLY A 203 -2.62 -19.49 -14.09
N GLY A 204 -3.07 -19.61 -12.83
CA GLY A 204 -4.49 -19.54 -12.46
C GLY A 204 -5.22 -18.25 -12.87
N ASP A 205 -4.49 -17.18 -13.21
CA ASP A 205 -5.04 -15.98 -13.85
C ASP A 205 -5.52 -16.21 -15.29
N GLY A 206 -5.00 -17.24 -15.97
CA GLY A 206 -5.40 -17.66 -17.31
C GLY A 206 -4.88 -16.80 -18.47
N ALA A 207 -4.12 -15.73 -18.21
CA ALA A 207 -3.66 -14.81 -19.26
C ALA A 207 -2.71 -15.49 -20.24
N LEU A 208 -1.72 -16.23 -19.73
CA LEU A 208 -0.75 -16.93 -20.57
C LEU A 208 -1.43 -17.97 -21.47
N LEU A 209 -2.35 -18.76 -20.92
CA LEU A 209 -3.14 -19.71 -21.71
C LEU A 209 -3.96 -18.99 -22.79
N TYR A 210 -4.64 -17.90 -22.43
CA TYR A 210 -5.46 -17.14 -23.35
C TYR A 210 -4.65 -16.53 -24.51
N GLU A 211 -3.46 -16.00 -24.24
CA GLU A 211 -2.58 -15.47 -25.27
C GLU A 211 -1.93 -16.57 -26.14
N LEU A 212 -1.44 -17.65 -25.53
CA LEU A 212 -0.84 -18.78 -26.27
C LEU A 212 -1.81 -19.39 -27.27
N LEU A 213 -3.09 -19.50 -26.93
CA LEU A 213 -4.11 -20.07 -27.84
C LEU A 213 -4.28 -19.26 -29.13
N LYS A 214 -3.93 -17.96 -29.14
CA LYS A 214 -3.98 -17.12 -30.35
C LYS A 214 -2.85 -17.47 -31.33
N GLU A 215 -1.78 -18.11 -30.85
CA GLU A 215 -0.61 -18.52 -31.63
C GLU A 215 -0.75 -19.95 -32.23
N LYS A 216 -1.96 -20.52 -32.20
CA LYS A 216 -2.32 -21.83 -32.78
C LYS A 216 -1.42 -23.01 -32.36
N PRO A 217 -1.20 -23.22 -31.05
CA PRO A 217 -0.48 -24.39 -30.56
C PRO A 217 -1.24 -25.66 -30.91
N LYS A 218 -0.51 -26.79 -30.98
CA LYS A 218 -1.11 -28.12 -31.12
C LYS A 218 -1.91 -28.46 -29.85
N PHE A 219 -1.30 -28.24 -28.68
CA PHE A 219 -1.97 -28.47 -27.40
C PHE A 219 -1.32 -27.66 -26.26
N VAL A 220 -2.11 -27.18 -25.31
CA VAL A 220 -1.62 -26.54 -24.08
C VAL A 220 -2.20 -27.24 -22.86
N THR A 221 -1.35 -27.78 -22.00
CA THR A 221 -1.75 -28.31 -20.68
C THR A 221 -1.39 -27.28 -19.62
N MET A 222 -2.36 -26.84 -18.83
CA MET A 222 -2.14 -25.94 -17.69
C MET A 222 -2.42 -26.69 -16.40
N LEU A 223 -1.48 -26.68 -15.46
CA LEU A 223 -1.63 -27.29 -14.13
C LEU A 223 -1.72 -26.18 -13.08
N GLU A 224 -2.88 -26.02 -12.45
CA GLU A 224 -3.10 -25.02 -11.40
C GLU A 224 -3.66 -25.71 -10.16
N ILE A 225 -3.02 -25.47 -9.01
CA ILE A 225 -3.38 -26.13 -7.75
C ILE A 225 -4.64 -25.51 -7.12
N ASP A 226 -4.86 -24.21 -7.34
CA ASP A 226 -5.87 -23.44 -6.63
C ASP A 226 -7.07 -23.04 -7.52
N ASP A 227 -8.15 -23.81 -7.42
CA ASP A 227 -9.38 -23.52 -8.13
C ASP A 227 -10.03 -22.19 -7.73
N VAL A 228 -9.75 -21.68 -6.52
CA VAL A 228 -10.29 -20.38 -6.09
C VAL A 228 -9.69 -19.23 -6.89
N VAL A 229 -8.40 -19.32 -7.25
CA VAL A 229 -7.74 -18.32 -8.11
C VAL A 229 -8.43 -18.29 -9.48
N MET A 230 -8.60 -19.46 -10.10
CA MET A 230 -9.23 -19.56 -11.41
C MET A 230 -10.69 -19.09 -11.42
N GLN A 231 -11.46 -19.41 -10.37
CA GLN A 231 -12.83 -18.92 -10.23
C GLN A 231 -12.87 -17.38 -10.12
N ALA A 232 -12.02 -16.80 -9.27
CA ALA A 232 -11.96 -15.36 -9.06
C ALA A 232 -11.55 -14.62 -10.36
N CYS A 233 -10.52 -15.10 -11.05
CA CYS A 233 -10.06 -14.51 -12.31
C CYS A 233 -11.09 -14.68 -13.44
N ASN A 234 -11.75 -15.84 -13.53
CA ASN A 234 -12.83 -16.04 -14.50
C ASN A 234 -14.00 -15.06 -14.29
N GLU A 235 -14.34 -14.73 -13.05
CA GLU A 235 -15.43 -13.82 -12.75
C GLU A 235 -15.04 -12.35 -12.97
N HIS A 236 -13.83 -11.97 -12.53
CA HIS A 236 -13.46 -10.57 -12.36
C HIS A 236 -12.35 -10.08 -13.30
N MET A 237 -11.65 -10.96 -14.02
CA MET A 237 -10.51 -10.59 -14.88
C MET A 237 -10.67 -11.14 -16.30
N LYS A 238 -11.92 -11.17 -16.81
CA LYS A 238 -12.24 -11.70 -18.15
C LYS A 238 -11.50 -11.02 -19.29
N SER A 239 -11.04 -9.79 -19.11
CA SER A 239 -10.26 -9.06 -20.11
C SER A 239 -8.95 -9.76 -20.46
N ILE A 240 -8.33 -10.45 -19.50
CA ILE A 240 -7.05 -11.15 -19.69
C ILE A 240 -7.20 -12.65 -19.93
N CYS A 241 -8.27 -13.29 -19.44
CA CYS A 241 -8.43 -14.76 -19.54
C CYS A 241 -9.54 -15.19 -20.53
N GLY A 242 -10.34 -14.26 -21.05
CA GLY A 242 -11.48 -14.58 -21.91
C GLY A 242 -12.43 -15.57 -21.25
N ASN A 243 -12.60 -16.75 -21.86
CA ASN A 243 -13.44 -17.84 -21.36
C ASN A 243 -12.69 -19.16 -21.11
N VAL A 244 -11.35 -19.13 -21.10
CA VAL A 244 -10.56 -20.37 -20.96
C VAL A 244 -10.75 -20.97 -19.55
N LEU A 245 -10.85 -20.11 -18.54
CA LEU A 245 -11.10 -20.50 -17.16
C LEU A 245 -12.56 -20.90 -16.89
N GLU A 246 -13.52 -20.46 -17.71
CA GLU A 246 -14.89 -20.95 -17.60
C GLU A 246 -15.00 -22.38 -18.14
N ARG A 247 -14.37 -22.63 -19.30
CA ARG A 247 -14.48 -23.90 -20.01
C ARG A 247 -13.60 -25.00 -19.43
N ARG A 248 -12.41 -24.64 -18.91
CA ARG A 248 -11.36 -25.53 -18.41
C ARG A 248 -10.78 -26.52 -19.43
N ASN A 249 -11.45 -26.77 -20.54
CA ASN A 249 -11.01 -27.65 -21.61
C ASN A 249 -11.52 -27.13 -22.96
N GLY A 250 -10.76 -27.33 -24.02
CA GLY A 250 -11.12 -27.03 -25.39
C GLY A 250 -10.46 -27.98 -26.38
N SER A 251 -10.64 -27.71 -27.68
CA SER A 251 -10.10 -28.58 -28.74
C SER A 251 -8.57 -28.71 -28.73
N ASN A 252 -7.86 -27.74 -28.16
CA ASN A 252 -6.41 -27.66 -28.16
C ASN A 252 -5.82 -27.20 -26.80
N TYR A 253 -6.56 -27.38 -25.70
CA TYR A 253 -6.03 -27.18 -24.36
C TYR A 253 -6.83 -27.90 -23.29
N GLU A 254 -6.20 -28.13 -22.14
CA GLU A 254 -6.83 -28.63 -20.92
C GLU A 254 -6.20 -27.97 -19.69
N ILE A 255 -7.05 -27.67 -18.70
CA ILE A 255 -6.65 -27.20 -17.37
C ILE A 255 -6.87 -28.35 -16.39
N ILE A 256 -5.78 -28.78 -15.75
CA ILE A 256 -5.77 -29.81 -14.70
C ILE A 256 -5.70 -29.09 -13.35
N VAL A 257 -6.69 -29.34 -12.49
CA VAL A 257 -6.69 -28.81 -11.12
C VAL A 257 -5.90 -29.77 -10.23
N GLY A 258 -4.70 -29.37 -9.83
CA GLY A 258 -3.81 -30.21 -9.04
C GLY A 258 -2.42 -29.60 -8.88
N ASP A 259 -1.64 -30.18 -7.97
CA ASP A 259 -0.22 -29.87 -7.83
C ASP A 259 0.51 -30.22 -9.14
N CYS A 260 1.46 -29.39 -9.54
CA CYS A 260 2.24 -29.57 -10.75
C CYS A 260 3.46 -30.49 -10.56
N MET A 261 3.74 -30.91 -9.32
CA MET A 261 4.85 -31.78 -8.93
C MET A 261 4.53 -33.28 -9.00
#